data_AF-A0A3M6FIH2-F1
#
_entry.id   AF-A0A3M6FIH2-F1
#
_cell.length_a   1.000
_cell.length_b   1.000
_cell.length_c   1.000
_cell.angle_alpha   90.00
_cell.angle_beta   90.00
_cell.angle_gamma   90.00
#
_symmetry.space_group_name_H-M   'P 1'
#
loop_
_entity.id
_entity.type
_entity.pdbx_description
1 polymer ?
#
loop_
_entity_poly.entity_id
_entity_poly.type
_entity_poly.pdbx_seq_one_letter_code
_entity_poly.pdbx_strand_id
1 'polypeptide(L)'
;MPFSRLATRLREAGKRVYGLGERKIPDAFIGACDKFIFFEVLKKPTRNTAPVAIANLPDLREILTLAIEEKARDHGWAALGGVGAYISKNHASFDARNYGFTKLGPLVRAQNTIVIKEIPDGEITHIHVRLSNA
;
A
#
# COMPACT_ATOMS: atom_id res chain seq x y z
N MET A 1 -18.58 -6.24 20.15
CA MET A 1 -17.71 -6.51 18.98
C MET A 1 -17.62 -8.02 18.76
N PRO A 2 -18.44 -8.65 17.88
CA PRO A 2 -18.61 -10.11 17.90
C PRO A 2 -17.54 -10.91 17.14
N PHE A 3 -16.80 -10.31 16.20
CA PHE A 3 -16.08 -11.11 15.18
C PHE A 3 -14.55 -11.03 15.21
N SER A 4 -13.95 -10.12 15.98
CA SER A 4 -12.48 -9.96 16.04
C SER A 4 -11.77 -11.20 16.57
N ARG A 5 -12.30 -11.84 17.62
CA ARG A 5 -11.75 -13.08 18.19
C ARG A 5 -11.75 -14.25 17.20
N LEU A 6 -12.78 -14.34 16.37
CA LEU A 6 -12.87 -15.41 15.37
C LEU A 6 -11.81 -15.23 14.28
N ALA A 7 -11.65 -13.99 13.80
CA ALA A 7 -10.65 -13.64 12.80
C ALA A 7 -9.22 -13.94 13.29
N THR A 8 -8.89 -13.57 14.54
CA THR A 8 -7.60 -13.90 15.15
C THR A 8 -7.35 -15.41 15.20
N ARG A 9 -8.32 -16.21 15.66
CA ARG A 9 -8.17 -17.67 15.74
C ARG A 9 -7.99 -18.33 14.38
N LEU A 10 -8.67 -17.82 13.35
CA LEU A 10 -8.50 -18.31 11.98
C LEU A 10 -7.08 -18.03 11.45
N ARG A 11 -6.51 -16.85 11.73
CA ARG A 11 -5.11 -16.53 11.40
C ARG A 11 -4.13 -17.43 12.14
N GLU A 12 -4.33 -17.62 13.44
CA GLU A 12 -3.50 -18.51 14.27
C GLU A 12 -3.53 -19.96 13.78
N ALA A 13 -4.67 -20.42 13.25
CA ALA A 13 -4.81 -21.72 12.61
C ALA A 13 -4.22 -21.80 11.18
N GLY A 14 -3.49 -20.77 10.74
CA GLY A 14 -2.85 -20.69 9.43
C GLY A 14 -3.82 -20.50 8.26
N LYS A 15 -5.06 -20.07 8.51
CA LYS A 15 -6.03 -19.75 7.45
C LYS A 15 -5.90 -18.27 7.07
N ARG A 16 -6.04 -17.99 5.77
CA ARG A 16 -6.06 -16.61 5.26
C ARG A 16 -7.42 -15.97 5.54
N VAL A 17 -7.42 -14.86 6.26
CA VAL A 17 -8.63 -14.14 6.67
C VAL A 17 -8.74 -12.83 5.89
N TYR A 18 -9.77 -12.74 5.05
CA TYR A 18 -10.12 -11.53 4.32
C TYR A 18 -11.32 -10.85 4.98
N GLY A 19 -11.14 -9.63 5.46
CA GLY A 19 -12.22 -8.78 5.96
C GLY A 19 -12.77 -7.88 4.86
N LEU A 20 -14.08 -7.68 4.85
CA LEU A 20 -14.75 -6.74 3.94
C LEU A 20 -15.69 -5.85 4.72
N GLY A 21 -15.70 -4.54 4.43
CA GLY A 21 -16.61 -3.61 5.11
C GLY A 21 -16.42 -2.15 4.74
N GLU A 22 -17.14 -1.29 5.46
CA GLU A 22 -17.06 0.18 5.36
C GLU A 22 -16.01 0.75 6.32
N ARG A 23 -15.61 2.02 6.17
CA ARG A 23 -14.63 2.67 7.09
C ARG A 23 -15.10 2.82 8.53
N LYS A 24 -16.40 2.73 8.79
CA LYS A 24 -16.96 2.79 10.15
C LYS A 24 -16.61 1.54 11.00
N ILE A 25 -16.01 0.53 10.38
CA ILE A 25 -15.56 -0.69 11.04
C ILE A 25 -14.42 -0.37 12.04
N PRO A 26 -14.47 -0.86 13.29
CA PRO A 26 -13.41 -0.62 14.27
C PRO A 26 -12.05 -1.19 13.86
N ASP A 27 -10.97 -0.45 14.14
CA ASP A 27 -9.58 -0.85 13.83
C ASP A 27 -9.19 -2.21 14.43
N ALA A 28 -9.76 -2.55 15.59
CA ALA A 28 -9.55 -3.84 16.24
C ALA A 28 -10.02 -5.05 15.38
N PHE A 29 -11.00 -4.85 14.50
CA PHE A 29 -11.43 -5.89 13.56
C PHE A 29 -10.54 -5.92 12.32
N ILE A 30 -10.15 -4.75 11.80
CA ILE A 30 -9.24 -4.62 10.65
C ILE A 30 -7.90 -5.30 10.95
N GLY A 31 -7.33 -5.06 12.14
CA GLY A 31 -6.07 -5.68 12.56
C GLY A 31 -6.17 -7.19 12.83
N ALA A 32 -7.37 -7.73 13.02
CA ALA A 32 -7.59 -9.16 13.21
C ALA A 32 -7.61 -9.95 11.89
N CYS A 33 -7.68 -9.28 10.73
CA CYS A 33 -7.62 -9.90 9.40
C CYS A 33 -6.19 -9.88 8.83
N ASP A 34 -5.91 -10.70 7.81
CA ASP A 34 -4.66 -10.62 7.04
C ASP A 34 -4.74 -9.52 5.98
N LYS A 35 -5.94 -9.30 5.43
CA LYS A 35 -6.23 -8.25 4.47
C LYS A 35 -7.65 -7.74 4.68
N PHE A 36 -7.82 -6.43 4.64
CA PHE A 36 -9.14 -5.79 4.69
C PHE A 36 -9.42 -5.06 3.39
N ILE A 37 -10.63 -5.21 2.83
CA ILE A 37 -11.05 -4.56 1.59
C ILE A 37 -12.23 -3.65 1.91
N PHE A 38 -12.04 -2.35 1.70
CA PHE A 38 -13.12 -1.38 1.84
C PHE A 38 -14.04 -1.39 0.62
N PHE A 39 -15.36 -1.37 0.84
CA PHE A 39 -16.34 -1.36 -0.26
C PHE A 39 -16.21 -0.13 -1.17
N GLU A 40 -15.71 0.98 -0.65
CA GLU A 40 -15.41 2.20 -1.43
C GLU A 40 -14.45 1.92 -2.59
N VAL A 41 -13.50 1.00 -2.39
CA VAL A 41 -12.47 0.65 -3.37
C VAL A 41 -13.01 -0.27 -4.47
N LEU A 42 -14.18 -0.91 -4.26
CA LEU A 42 -14.83 -1.78 -5.25
C LEU A 42 -15.67 -0.98 -6.26
N LYS A 43 -15.94 0.31 -6.02
CA LYS A 43 -16.54 1.17 -7.05
C LYS A 43 -15.53 1.32 -8.18
N LYS A 44 -15.84 0.68 -9.31
CA LYS A 44 -15.09 0.74 -10.57
C LYS A 44 -14.71 2.21 -10.83
N PRO A 45 -13.42 2.56 -10.98
CA PRO A 45 -13.06 3.95 -11.22
C PRO A 45 -13.59 4.31 -12.60
N THR A 46 -14.68 5.08 -12.64
CA THR A 46 -15.00 5.89 -13.81
C THR A 46 -13.79 6.78 -14.05
N ARG A 47 -13.20 6.65 -15.24
CA ARG A 47 -11.85 7.06 -15.65
C ARG A 47 -11.52 8.56 -15.48
N ASN A 48 -12.33 9.37 -14.81
CA ASN A 48 -12.12 10.81 -14.78
C ASN A 48 -12.71 11.56 -13.57
N THR A 49 -12.58 11.03 -12.36
CA THR A 49 -12.94 11.80 -11.15
C THR A 49 -11.72 12.05 -10.30
N ALA A 50 -11.49 13.34 -10.02
CA ALA A 50 -10.51 13.90 -9.09
C ALA A 50 -10.32 13.02 -7.84
N PRO A 51 -9.11 13.02 -7.23
CA PRO A 51 -8.78 12.13 -6.12
C PRO A 51 -9.86 12.23 -5.07
N VAL A 52 -10.45 11.09 -4.73
CA VAL A 52 -11.37 10.97 -3.59
C VAL A 52 -10.53 11.39 -2.39
N ALA A 53 -10.73 12.63 -1.92
CA ALA A 53 -10.04 13.16 -0.76
C ALA A 53 -10.64 12.47 0.46
N ILE A 54 -10.10 11.31 0.74
CA ILE A 54 -10.50 10.48 1.85
C ILE A 54 -9.87 11.08 3.11
N ALA A 55 -10.71 11.48 4.07
CA ALA A 55 -10.24 11.90 5.39
C ALA A 55 -9.64 10.69 6.13
N ASN A 56 -8.48 10.88 6.76
CA ASN A 56 -7.68 9.87 7.49
C ASN A 56 -6.93 8.84 6.61
N LEU A 57 -6.29 9.28 5.53
CA LEU A 57 -5.22 8.48 4.93
C LEU A 57 -3.96 8.56 5.80
N PRO A 58 -3.28 7.43 6.06
CA PRO A 58 -1.96 7.48 6.65
C PRO A 58 -1.05 8.30 5.72
N ASP A 59 -0.10 9.04 6.28
CA ASP A 59 0.73 9.95 5.49
C ASP A 59 1.52 9.15 4.45
N LEU A 60 1.12 9.30 3.18
CA LEU A 60 1.72 8.61 2.05
C LEU A 60 3.22 8.90 1.98
N ARG A 61 3.61 10.14 2.30
CA ARG A 61 5.00 10.57 2.25
C ARG A 61 5.80 9.85 3.31
N GLU A 62 5.28 9.75 4.53
CA GLU A 62 5.93 9.05 5.63
C GLU A 62 6.10 7.56 5.31
N ILE A 63 5.03 6.89 4.86
CA ILE A 63 5.06 5.47 4.47
C ILE A 63 6.09 5.21 3.37
N LEU A 64 6.09 6.03 2.32
CA LEU A 64 7.03 5.87 1.20
C LEU A 64 8.46 6.18 1.64
N THR A 65 8.68 7.19 2.48
CA THR A 65 10.01 7.55 2.99
C THR A 65 10.60 6.40 3.80
N LEU A 66 9.87 5.92 4.81
CA LEU A 66 10.29 4.78 5.63
C LEU A 66 10.55 3.53 4.78
N ALA A 67 9.63 3.21 3.87
CA ALA A 67 9.76 2.01 3.04
C ALA A 67 10.93 2.08 2.06
N ILE A 68 11.24 3.28 1.55
CA ILE A 68 12.39 3.49 0.68
C ILE A 68 13.68 3.45 1.48
N GLU A 69 13.76 4.08 2.65
CA GLU A 69 14.96 4.02 3.51
C GLU A 69 15.28 2.59 3.96
N GLU A 70 14.27 1.83 4.34
CA GLU A 70 14.40 0.42 4.77
C GLU A 70 14.74 -0.55 3.62
N LYS A 71 14.50 -0.14 2.37
CA LYS A 71 14.77 -0.97 1.19
C LYS A 71 15.86 -0.42 0.28
N ALA A 72 16.31 0.81 0.52
CA ALA A 72 17.49 1.38 -0.06
C ALA A 72 18.66 0.63 0.55
N ARG A 73 19.17 -0.36 -0.20
CA ARG A 73 20.40 -1.07 0.16
C ARG A 73 21.59 -0.11 0.10
N ASP A 74 22.80 -0.64 0.15
CA ASP A 74 24.07 0.11 0.16
C ASP A 74 24.27 1.09 -1.02
N HIS A 75 23.50 0.96 -2.11
CA HIS A 75 23.56 1.84 -3.28
C HIS A 75 22.58 3.03 -3.23
N GLY A 76 21.78 3.16 -2.17
CA GLY A 76 20.80 4.24 -2.02
C GLY A 76 19.57 4.15 -2.94
N TRP A 77 19.38 3.02 -3.63
CA TRP A 77 18.22 2.73 -4.47
C TRP A 77 17.43 1.56 -3.90
N ALA A 78 16.11 1.69 -3.87
CA ALA A 78 15.18 0.66 -3.45
C ALA A 78 14.43 0.10 -4.67
N ALA A 79 14.35 -1.23 -4.79
CA ALA A 79 13.53 -1.85 -5.83
C ALA A 79 12.04 -1.66 -5.50
N LEU A 80 11.23 -1.16 -6.45
CA LEU A 80 9.81 -0.84 -6.25
C LEU A 80 9.00 -2.05 -5.75
N GLY A 81 9.31 -3.26 -6.25
CA GLY A 81 8.69 -4.49 -5.78
C GLY A 81 8.97 -4.77 -4.30
N GLY A 82 10.20 -4.50 -3.84
CA GLY A 82 10.59 -4.62 -2.43
C GLY A 82 9.93 -3.57 -1.55
N VAL A 83 9.83 -2.33 -2.03
CA VAL A 83 9.10 -1.24 -1.36
C VAL A 83 7.62 -1.61 -1.19
N GLY A 84 6.96 -2.06 -2.25
CA GLY A 84 5.56 -2.48 -2.19
C GLY A 84 5.29 -3.66 -1.25
N ALA A 85 6.21 -4.63 -1.21
CA ALA A 85 6.13 -5.75 -0.28
C ALA A 85 6.30 -5.31 1.19
N TYR A 86 7.22 -4.37 1.46
CA TYR A 86 7.41 -3.79 2.79
C TYR A 86 6.17 -3.03 3.26
N ILE A 87 5.63 -2.16 2.41
CA ILE A 87 4.42 -1.39 2.72
C ILE A 87 3.24 -2.32 2.99
N SER A 88 3.03 -3.33 2.14
CA SER A 88 1.92 -4.27 2.33
C SER A 88 2.03 -5.09 3.63
N LYS A 89 3.25 -5.32 4.12
CA LYS A 89 3.53 -6.05 5.36
C LYS A 89 3.31 -5.19 6.61
N ASN A 90 3.77 -3.93 6.57
CA ASN A 90 3.76 -3.03 7.74
C ASN A 90 2.53 -2.13 7.80
N HIS A 91 1.89 -1.88 6.65
CA HIS A 91 0.70 -1.05 6.52
C HIS A 91 -0.39 -1.82 5.76
N ALA A 92 -1.09 -2.72 6.47
CA ALA A 92 -2.14 -3.56 5.88
C ALA A 92 -3.32 -2.77 5.29
N SER A 93 -3.52 -1.52 5.71
CA SER A 93 -4.54 -0.59 5.19
C SER A 93 -4.11 0.17 3.93
N PHE A 94 -2.84 0.07 3.53
CA PHE A 94 -2.32 0.76 2.36
C PHE A 94 -2.84 0.13 1.07
N ASP A 95 -3.46 0.95 0.21
CA ASP A 95 -3.83 0.59 -1.15
C ASP A 95 -3.64 1.81 -2.05
N ALA A 96 -2.93 1.64 -3.18
CA ALA A 96 -2.67 2.74 -4.13
C ALA A 96 -3.98 3.38 -4.66
N ARG A 97 -5.08 2.61 -4.66
CA ARG A 97 -6.40 3.06 -5.10
C ARG A 97 -7.02 4.07 -4.14
N ASN A 98 -6.67 4.03 -2.85
CA ASN A 98 -7.09 5.05 -1.89
C ASN A 98 -6.53 6.43 -2.26
N TYR A 99 -5.42 6.48 -3.00
CA TYR A 99 -4.78 7.71 -3.47
C TYR A 99 -5.15 8.06 -4.92
N GLY A 100 -6.09 7.32 -5.54
CA GLY A 100 -6.50 7.55 -6.93
C GLY A 100 -5.64 6.83 -7.99
N PHE A 101 -4.76 5.91 -7.59
CA PHE A 101 -3.87 5.21 -8.52
C PHE A 101 -4.19 3.71 -8.63
N THR A 102 -4.10 3.15 -9.83
CA THR A 102 -4.39 1.73 -10.07
C THR A 102 -3.27 0.79 -9.61
N LYS A 103 -2.03 1.29 -9.53
CA LYS A 103 -0.82 0.53 -9.17
C LYS A 103 0.15 1.43 -8.39
N LEU A 104 1.08 0.81 -7.67
CA LEU A 104 2.14 1.51 -6.92
C LEU A 104 3.09 2.31 -7.85
N GLY A 105 3.39 1.80 -9.05
CA GLY A 105 4.26 2.50 -10.00
C GLY A 105 3.77 3.91 -10.36
N PRO A 106 2.54 4.05 -10.89
CA PRO A 106 1.91 5.36 -11.12
C PRO A 106 1.84 6.25 -9.87
N LEU A 107 1.54 5.68 -8.69
CA LEU A 107 1.49 6.43 -7.43
C LEU A 107 2.84 7.07 -7.10
N VAL A 108 3.93 6.30 -7.23
CA VAL A 108 5.29 6.77 -6.94
C VAL A 108 5.78 7.76 -7.99
N ARG A 109 5.42 7.57 -9.27
CA ARG A 109 5.70 8.53 -10.36
C ARG A 109 5.03 9.89 -10.16
N ALA A 110 3.90 9.92 -9.45
CA ALA A 110 3.22 11.18 -9.13
C ALA A 110 3.84 11.93 -7.94
N GLN A 111 4.84 11.36 -7.26
CA GLN A 111 5.51 12.01 -6.13
C GLN A 111 6.74 12.79 -6.61
N ASN A 112 6.74 14.10 -6.40
CA ASN A 112 7.85 14.97 -6.80
C ASN A 112 9.12 14.73 -5.96
N THR A 113 8.98 14.13 -4.80
CA THR A 113 10.07 13.83 -3.85
C THR A 113 10.76 12.51 -4.15
N ILE A 114 10.39 11.78 -5.22
CA ILE A 114 10.94 10.45 -5.52
C ILE A 114 11.58 10.44 -6.91
N VAL A 115 12.86 10.09 -6.96
CA VAL A 115 13.60 9.84 -8.21
C VAL A 115 13.37 8.39 -8.63
N ILE A 116 13.09 8.19 -9.91
CA ILE A 116 12.76 6.88 -10.47
C ILE A 116 13.78 6.54 -11.54
N LYS A 117 14.29 5.31 -11.48
CA LYS A 117 15.21 4.74 -12.46
C LYS A 117 14.65 3.41 -12.95
N GLU A 118 14.44 3.30 -14.25
CA GLU A 118 13.99 2.07 -14.88
C GLU A 118 15.21 1.35 -15.45
N ILE A 119 15.47 0.14 -14.97
CA ILE A 119 16.57 -0.69 -15.43
C ILE A 119 15.95 -1.86 -16.19
N PRO A 120 16.11 -1.94 -17.52
CA PRO A 120 15.69 -3.11 -18.27
C PRO A 120 16.60 -4.29 -17.91
N ASP A 121 16.02 -5.41 -17.51
CA ASP A 121 16.70 -6.68 -17.28
C ASP A 121 16.00 -7.76 -18.14
N GLY A 122 16.52 -7.95 -19.36
CA GLY A 122 15.86 -8.78 -20.37
C GLY A 122 14.47 -8.26 -20.76
N GLU A 123 13.45 -9.11 -20.65
CA GLU A 123 12.05 -8.75 -20.94
C GLU A 123 11.36 -7.98 -19.79
N ILE A 124 11.98 -7.89 -18.61
CA ILE A 124 11.36 -7.31 -17.41
C ILE A 124 12.02 -5.97 -17.07
N THR A 125 11.22 -4.92 -16.92
CA THR A 125 11.70 -3.62 -16.48
C THR A 125 11.65 -3.51 -14.96
N HIS A 126 12.82 -3.44 -14.31
CA HIS A 126 12.92 -3.23 -12.87
C HIS A 126 12.93 -1.74 -12.53
N ILE A 127 11.85 -1.30 -11.90
CA ILE A 127 11.73 0.08 -11.39
C ILE A 127 12.46 0.17 -10.06
N HIS A 128 13.44 1.06 -9.99
CA HIS A 128 14.15 1.46 -8.79
C HIS A 128 13.74 2.88 -8.40
N VAL A 129 13.59 3.10 -7.11
CA VAL A 129 13.13 4.37 -6.55
C VAL A 129 14.10 4.82 -5.46
N ARG A 130 14.29 6.13 -5.36
CA ARG A 130 15.16 6.78 -4.38
C ARG A 130 14.53 8.10 -3.94
N LEU A 131 14.76 8.51 -2.70
CA LEU A 131 14.32 9.83 -2.24
C LEU A 131 15.14 10.94 -2.91
N SER A 132 14.42 11.91 -3.48
CA SER A 132 14.96 13.18 -3.94
C SER A 132 15.05 14.08 -2.71
N ASN A 133 16.20 14.06 -2.02
CA ASN A 133 16.49 15.07 -1.02
C ASN A 133 16.58 16.43 -1.74
N ALA A 134 15.57 17.26 -1.53
CA ALA A 134 15.66 18.71 -1.72
C ALA A 134 16.05 19.32 -0.38
#